data_AF-A0A418X4V3-F1
#
_entry.id   AF-A0A418X4V3-F1
#
_cell.length_a   1.000
_cell.length_b   1.000
_cell.length_c   1.000
_cell.angle_alpha   90.00
_cell.angle_beta   90.00
_cell.angle_gamma   90.00
#
_symmetry.space_group_name_H-M   'P 1'
#
loop_
_entity.id
_entity.type
_entity.pdbx_description
1 polymer ?
#
loop_
_entity_poly.entity_id
_entity_poly.type
_entity_poly.pdbx_seq_one_letter_code
_entity_poly.pdbx_strand_id
1 'polypeptide(L)' 'MRLSSLRFLLLAMAAASVIGCGEIDQAQSASNTNRGDTPAWKGAKDPFVAKGWTPGDKASWESQMRTRSLNQNEYVRTN' A
#
# COMPACT_ATOMS: atom_id res chain seq x y z
N MET A 1 26.20 12.74 41.02
CA MET A 1 25.81 11.52 40.29
C MET A 1 24.33 11.49 39.86
N ARG A 2 23.35 11.79 40.72
CA ARG A 2 21.91 11.64 40.38
C ARG A 2 21.38 12.56 39.25
N LEU A 3 21.85 13.81 39.16
CA LEU A 3 21.43 14.73 38.08
C LEU A 3 22.01 14.36 36.70
N SER A 4 23.23 13.83 36.67
CA SER A 4 23.89 13.43 35.41
C SER A 4 23.15 12.25 34.78
N SER A 5 22.74 11.27 35.58
CA SER A 5 21.96 10.12 35.12
C SER A 5 20.59 10.52 34.55
N LEU A 6 19.91 11.51 35.14
CA LEU A 6 18.62 11.99 34.64
C LEU A 6 18.75 12.70 33.28
N ARG A 7 19.83 13.47 33.08
CA ARG A 7 20.13 14.11 31.79
C ARG A 7 20.40 13.09 30.69
N PHE A 8 21.16 12.03 30.99
CA PHE A 8 21.38 10.94 30.04
C PHE A 8 20.10 10.20 29.68
N LEU A 9 19.21 9.96 30.66
CA LEU A 9 17.91 9.34 30.42
C LEU A 9 17.02 10.17 29.48
N LEU A 10 16.95 11.48 29.71
CA LEU A 10 16.18 12.41 28.87
C LEU A 10 16.73 12.48 27.44
N LEU A 11 18.05 12.49 27.28
CA LEU A 11 18.69 12.52 25.96
C LEU A 11 18.43 11.22 25.20
N ALA A 12 18.46 10.07 25.88
CA ALA A 12 18.14 8.77 25.29
C ALA A 12 16.67 8.68 24.84
N MET A 13 15.73 9.20 25.65
CA MET A 13 14.31 9.26 25.26
C MET A 13 14.08 10.17 24.04
N ALA A 14 14.75 11.32 23.99
CA ALA A 14 14.64 12.22 22.85
C ALA A 14 15.20 11.58 21.56
N ALA A 15 16.34 10.90 21.64
CA ALA A 15 16.92 10.19 20.50
C ALA A 15 16.02 9.04 20.00
N ALA A 16 15.39 8.29 20.90
CA ALA A 16 14.48 7.21 20.54
C ALA A 16 13.22 7.70 19.80
N SER A 17 12.78 8.94 20.04
CA SER A 17 11.57 9.50 19.41
C SER A 17 11.72 9.81 17.91
N VAL A 18 12.95 9.86 17.38
CA VAL A 18 13.24 10.20 15.97
C VAL A 18 13.41 8.95 15.09
N ILE A 19 13.37 7.74 15.66
CA ILE A 19 13.53 6.46 14.92
C ILE A 19 12.35 6.18 13.97
N GLY A 20 11.24 6.92 14.07
CA GLY A 20 10.04 6.72 13.25
C GLY A 20 10.20 6.95 11.74
N CYS A 21 11.27 7.61 11.28
CA CYS A 21 11.48 7.94 9.86
C CYS A 21 12.51 7.04 9.15
N GLY A 22 12.77 5.83 9.66
CA GLY A 22 13.74 4.88 9.09
C GLY A 22 13.15 3.83 8.15
N GLU A 23 11.92 4.02 7.64
CA GLU A 23 11.33 3.05 6.72
C GLU A 23 12.12 3.02 5.39
N ILE A 24 12.29 1.82 4.83
CA ILE A 24 12.87 1.68 3.50
C ILE A 24 11.94 2.40 2.52
N ASP A 25 12.52 3.23 1.65
CA ASP A 25 11.76 3.95 0.62
C ASP A 25 10.85 2.96 -0.13
N GLN A 26 9.57 3.29 -0.24
CA GLN A 26 8.58 2.47 -0.95
C GLN A 26 8.96 2.23 -2.42
N ALA A 27 9.68 3.19 -3.04
CA ALA A 27 10.30 3.05 -4.35
C ALA A 27 11.59 2.21 -4.31
N GLN A 28 12.32 2.23 -3.19
CA GLN A 28 13.54 1.44 -2.98
C GLN A 28 13.22 0.12 -2.28
N SER A 29 12.26 -0.59 -2.87
CA SER A 29 12.04 -2.03 -2.76
C SER A 29 13.27 -2.82 -2.28
N ALA A 30 13.26 -3.24 -1.01
CA ALA A 30 14.20 -4.23 -0.49
C ALA A 30 14.17 -5.49 -1.37
N SER A 31 15.18 -6.35 -1.26
CA SER A 31 15.30 -7.64 -1.97
C SER A 31 14.09 -8.59 -1.85
N ASN A 32 13.04 -8.22 -1.09
CA ASN A 32 11.77 -8.91 -0.92
C ASN A 32 10.62 -8.34 -1.77
N THR A 33 10.84 -7.32 -2.60
CA THR A 33 9.84 -6.93 -3.60
C THR A 33 9.78 -8.00 -4.68
N ASN A 34 8.70 -8.77 -4.64
CA ASN A 34 8.37 -9.67 -5.72
C ASN A 34 8.08 -8.84 -6.99
N ARG A 35 9.10 -8.68 -7.86
CA ARG A 35 8.93 -8.13 -9.22
C ARG A 35 8.22 -9.10 -10.18
N GLY A 36 7.69 -10.21 -9.67
CA GLY A 36 6.86 -11.17 -10.41
C GLY A 36 5.45 -10.64 -10.64
N ASP A 37 5.33 -9.34 -10.94
CA ASP A 37 4.08 -8.72 -11.30
C ASP A 37 3.53 -9.48 -12.51
N THR A 38 2.33 -10.01 -12.32
CA THR A 38 1.57 -10.60 -13.40
C THR A 38 0.48 -9.63 -13.80
N PRO A 39 0.05 -9.65 -15.08
CA PRO A 39 -1.05 -8.81 -15.49
C PRO A 39 -2.26 -9.01 -14.57
N ALA A 40 -2.87 -7.93 -14.10
CA ALA A 40 -3.94 -7.97 -13.08
C ALA A 40 -5.12 -8.87 -13.47
N TRP A 41 -5.42 -9.00 -14.76
CA TRP A 41 -6.47 -9.88 -15.28
C TRP A 41 -6.17 -11.37 -15.10
N LYS A 42 -4.93 -11.79 -14.82
CA LYS A 42 -4.62 -13.18 -14.44
C LYS A 42 -5.27 -13.58 -13.11
N GLY A 43 -5.62 -12.58 -12.28
CA GLY A 43 -6.46 -12.72 -11.10
C GLY A 43 -5.83 -13.49 -9.93
N ALA A 44 -6.39 -13.27 -8.75
CA ALA A 44 -6.07 -14.03 -7.55
C ALA A 44 -6.98 -15.27 -7.47
N LYS A 45 -6.47 -16.39 -6.95
CA LYS A 45 -7.25 -17.62 -6.70
C LYS A 45 -7.88 -17.56 -5.30
N ASP A 46 -8.48 -16.43 -4.97
CA ASP A 46 -9.04 -16.15 -3.64
C ASP A 46 -10.55 -15.86 -3.74
N PRO A 47 -11.30 -15.89 -2.63
CA PRO A 47 -12.75 -15.71 -2.67
C PRO A 47 -13.19 -14.25 -2.83
N PHE A 48 -12.26 -13.31 -3.00
CA PHE A 48 -12.54 -11.87 -3.10
C PHE A 48 -12.55 -11.36 -4.55
N VAL A 49 -12.46 -12.27 -5.51
CA VAL A 49 -12.65 -11.97 -6.94
C VAL A 49 -14.02 -11.35 -7.17
N ALA A 50 -14.07 -10.26 -7.94
CA ALA A 50 -15.31 -9.56 -8.23
C ALA A 50 -16.32 -10.47 -8.95
N LYS A 51 -17.58 -10.45 -8.49
CA LYS A 51 -18.66 -11.27 -9.06
C LYS A 51 -18.79 -11.05 -10.57
N GLY A 52 -18.90 -12.14 -11.33
CA GLY A 52 -19.08 -12.10 -12.79
C GLY A 52 -17.79 -11.93 -13.60
N TRP A 53 -16.63 -11.81 -12.94
CA TRP A 53 -15.32 -11.89 -13.59
C TRP A 53 -14.60 -13.19 -13.18
N THR A 54 -13.87 -13.77 -14.13
CA THR A 54 -13.11 -15.01 -13.95
C THR A 54 -11.61 -14.74 -14.17
N PRO A 55 -10.70 -15.26 -13.33
CA PRO A 55 -9.26 -15.15 -13.53
C PRO A 55 -8.84 -15.61 -14.94
N GLY A 56 -8.03 -14.79 -15.63
CA GLY A 56 -7.59 -15.03 -17.01
C GLY A 56 -8.43 -14.34 -18.07
N ASP A 57 -9.67 -13.91 -17.76
CA ASP A 57 -10.51 -13.16 -18.70
C ASP A 57 -10.15 -11.67 -18.68
N LYS A 58 -9.32 -11.27 -19.64
CA LYS A 58 -8.90 -9.86 -19.82
C LYS A 58 -10.07 -8.95 -20.21
N ALA A 59 -10.98 -9.40 -21.08
CA ALA A 59 -12.05 -8.55 -21.59
C ALA A 59 -13.06 -8.21 -20.48
N SER A 60 -13.45 -9.22 -19.70
CA SER A 60 -14.30 -9.03 -18.52
C SER A 60 -13.63 -8.15 -17.47
N TRP A 61 -12.33 -8.35 -17.21
CA TRP A 61 -11.55 -7.50 -16.30
C TRP A 61 -11.56 -6.01 -16.73
N GLU A 62 -11.26 -5.73 -18.00
CA GLU A 62 -11.26 -4.36 -18.51
C GLU A 62 -12.64 -3.70 -18.45
N SER A 63 -13.71 -4.46 -18.72
CA SER A 63 -15.09 -3.98 -18.60
C SER A 63 -15.41 -3.56 -17.16
N GLN A 64 -15.02 -4.38 -16.18
CA GLN A 64 -15.18 -4.04 -14.76
C GLN A 64 -14.38 -2.79 -14.39
N MET A 65 -13.13 -2.67 -14.85
CA MET A 65 -12.29 -1.50 -14.56
C MET A 65 -12.87 -0.21 -15.14
N ARG A 66 -13.37 -0.24 -16.39
CA ARG A 66 -14.06 0.91 -16.99
C ARG A 66 -15.29 1.29 -16.17
N THR A 67 -16.12 0.32 -15.82
CA THR A 67 -17.33 0.59 -15.03
C THR A 67 -16.99 1.18 -13.66
N ARG A 68 -15.95 0.66 -13.00
CA ARG A 68 -15.48 1.16 -11.71
C ARG A 68 -15.01 2.62 -11.77
N SER A 69 -14.27 3.00 -12.81
CA SER A 69 -13.73 4.36 -12.92
C SER A 69 -14.81 5.42 -13.11
N LEU A 70 -15.92 5.08 -13.77
CA LEU A 70 -17.05 5.99 -13.96
C LEU A 70 -17.65 6.46 -12.61
N ASN A 71 -17.74 5.55 -11.64
CA ASN A 71 -18.34 5.83 -10.33
C ASN A 71 -17.35 6.46 -9.33
N GLN A 72 -16.12 6.73 -9.74
CA GLN A 72 -15.10 7.40 -8.93
C GLN A 72 -14.80 8.81 -9.46
N ASN A 73 -15.54 9.25 -10.48
CA ASN A 73 -15.36 10.56 -11.06
C ASN A 73 -16.19 11.60 -10.29
N GLU A 74 -15.51 12.57 -9.69
CA GLU A 74 -16.10 13.68 -8.94
C GLU A 74 -17.10 14.50 -9.78
N TYR A 75 -16.88 14.61 -11.09
CA TYR A 75 -17.77 15.33 -12.01
C TYR A 75 -19.20 14.74 -12.05
N VAL A 76 -19.39 13.48 -11.63
CA VAL A 76 -20.70 12.83 -11.58
C VAL A 76 -21.46 13.17 -10.30
N ARG A 77 -20.79 13.71 -9.26
CA ARG A 77 -21.38 14.00 -7.94
C ARG A 77 -21.99 15.39 -7.82
N THR A 78 -21.60 16.33 -8.68
CA THR A 78 -21.93 17.77 -8.55
C THR A 78 -22.96 18.28 -9.54
N ASN A 79 -23.62 17.41 -10.32
CA ASN A 79 -24.69 17.78 -11.24
C ASN A 79 -26.08 17.47 -10.67
#